data_AF-A0A7C7Q3F5-F1
#
_entry.id   AF-A0A7C7Q3F5-F1
#
_cell.length_a   1.000
_cell.length_b   1.000
_cell.length_c   1.000
_cell.angle_alpha   90.00
_cell.angle_beta   90.00
_cell.angle_gamma   90.00
#
_symmetry.space_group_name_H-M   'P 1'
#
loop_
_entity.id
_entity.type
_entity.pdbx_description
1 polymer ?
#
loop_
_entity_poly.entity_id
_entity_poly.type
_entity_poly.pdbx_seq_one_letter_code
_entity_poly.pdbx_strand_id
1 'polypeptide(L)'
;MSRLSLEQGSRLVRLARRAVESYLGKGEAAGGREDEVMREKRGVFVTIRTYPTEELRGCIGFPLPILPLHEATVKAALSAALNDPR
;
A
#
# COMPACT_ATOMS: atom_id res chain seq x y z
N MET A 1 2.72 14.55 13.63
CA MET A 1 3.05 13.90 12.35
C MET A 1 2.98 14.94 11.25
N SER A 2 3.99 15.02 10.37
CA SER A 2 3.98 15.91 9.21
C SER A 2 3.12 15.34 8.09
N ARG A 3 2.41 16.22 7.36
CA ARG A 3 1.63 15.84 6.18
C ARG A 3 2.57 15.43 5.04
N LEU A 4 2.21 14.36 4.32
CA LEU A 4 2.95 13.91 3.14
C LEU A 4 2.72 14.88 1.97
N SER A 5 3.76 15.11 1.17
CA SER A 5 3.62 15.83 -0.11
C SER A 5 2.89 14.99 -1.15
N LEU A 6 2.38 15.64 -2.22
CA LEU A 6 1.78 14.94 -3.35
C LEU A 6 2.75 13.95 -4.01
N GLU A 7 4.03 14.30 -4.08
CA GLU A 7 5.06 13.44 -4.64
C GLU A 7 5.29 12.19 -3.78
N GLN A 8 5.31 12.34 -2.46
CA GLN A 8 5.37 11.22 -1.52
C GLN A 8 4.13 10.33 -1.63
N GLY A 9 2.93 10.92 -1.69
CA GLY A 9 1.68 10.18 -1.90
C GLY A 9 1.67 9.40 -3.22
N SER A 10 2.08 10.03 -4.32
CA SER A 10 2.19 9.37 -5.63
C SER A 10 3.14 8.18 -5.60
N ARG A 11 4.26 8.28 -4.88
CA ARG A 11 5.20 7.16 -4.68
C ARG A 11 4.57 6.00 -3.91
N LEU A 12 3.77 6.26 -2.87
CA LEU A 12 3.06 5.22 -2.11
C LEU A 12 2.04 4.48 -2.96
N VAL A 13 1.24 5.20 -3.77
CA VAL A 13 0.27 4.57 -4.67
C VAL A 13 0.97 3.69 -5.71
N ARG A 14 2.08 4.16 -6.28
CA ARG A 14 2.90 3.34 -7.22
C ARG A 14 3.56 2.14 -6.53
N LEU A 15 3.98 2.28 -5.28
CA LEU A 15 4.51 1.17 -4.48
C LEU A 15 3.44 0.10 -4.25
N ALA A 16 2.25 0.48 -3.78
CA ALA A 16 1.12 -0.42 -3.59
C ALA A 16 0.76 -1.17 -4.88
N ARG A 17 0.65 -0.45 -6.00
CA ARG A 17 0.38 -1.05 -7.32
C ARG A 17 1.45 -2.07 -7.72
N ARG A 18 2.73 -1.68 -7.67
CA ARG A 18 3.84 -2.57 -8.06
C ARG A 18 3.96 -3.80 -7.16
N ALA A 19 3.66 -3.66 -5.87
CA ALA A 19 3.65 -4.80 -4.95
C ALA A 19 2.63 -5.85 -5.40
N VAL A 20 1.40 -5.44 -5.69
CA VAL A 20 0.34 -6.33 -6.17
C VAL A 20 0.68 -6.92 -7.55
N GLU A 21 1.08 -6.09 -8.52
CA GLU A 21 1.44 -6.54 -9.87
C GLU A 21 2.62 -7.54 -9.85
N SER A 22 3.65 -7.26 -9.06
CA SER A 22 4.83 -8.14 -8.96
C SER A 22 4.50 -9.45 -8.25
N TYR A 23 3.70 -9.41 -7.19
CA TYR A 23 3.29 -10.62 -6.48
C TYR A 23 2.42 -11.51 -7.37
N LEU A 24 1.45 -10.94 -8.09
CA LEU A 24 0.60 -11.70 -9.01
C LEU A 24 1.38 -12.24 -10.23
N GLY A 25 2.40 -11.52 -10.69
CA GLY A 25 3.19 -11.93 -11.87
C GLY A 25 4.36 -12.88 -11.56
N LYS A 26 5.04 -12.70 -10.42
CA LYS A 26 6.31 -13.38 -10.07
C LYS A 26 6.28 -14.11 -8.72
N GLY A 27 5.24 -13.94 -7.92
CA GLY A 27 5.17 -14.46 -6.55
C GLY A 27 5.99 -13.66 -5.53
N GLU A 28 6.65 -12.57 -5.95
CA GLU A 28 7.52 -11.76 -5.10
C GLU A 28 7.05 -10.30 -5.05
N ALA A 29 7.00 -9.74 -3.84
CA ALA A 29 6.60 -8.35 -3.64
C ALA A 29 7.75 -7.39 -3.98
N ALA A 30 7.45 -6.37 -4.80
CA ALA A 30 8.43 -5.31 -5.08
C ALA A 30 8.70 -4.44 -3.84
N GLY A 31 9.99 -4.23 -3.53
CA GLY A 31 10.44 -3.28 -2.52
C GLY A 31 10.26 -1.81 -2.94
N GLY A 32 10.20 -0.92 -1.94
CA GLY A 32 10.13 0.53 -2.14
C GLY A 32 11.49 1.20 -2.12
N ARG A 33 11.61 2.37 -2.77
CA ARG A 33 12.74 3.28 -2.56
C ARG A 33 12.53 4.00 -1.23
N GLU A 34 13.55 4.04 -0.40
CA GLU A 34 13.41 4.40 1.01
C GLU A 34 13.92 5.83 1.27
N ASP A 35 13.02 6.81 1.25
CA ASP A 35 13.32 8.13 1.81
C ASP A 35 12.97 8.15 3.31
N GLU A 36 13.51 9.10 4.08
CA GLU A 36 13.33 9.17 5.55
C GLU A 36 11.88 9.04 6.01
N VAL A 37 10.97 9.80 5.37
CA VAL A 37 9.53 9.79 5.68
C VAL A 37 8.88 8.43 5.43
N MET A 38 9.41 7.63 4.50
CA MET A 38 8.90 6.28 4.23
C MET A 38 9.35 5.27 5.28
N ARG A 39 10.47 5.53 5.98
CA ARG A 39 10.97 4.69 7.08
C ARG A 39 10.26 4.97 8.41
N GLU A 40 9.58 6.11 8.54
CA GLU A 40 8.77 6.41 9.71
C GLU A 40 7.61 5.42 9.89
N LYS A 41 7.36 5.03 11.14
CA LYS A 41 6.19 4.21 11.46
C LYS A 41 4.91 5.04 11.39
N ARG A 42 3.98 4.62 10.54
CA ARG A 42 2.69 5.30 10.33
C ARG A 42 1.59 4.26 10.04
N GLY A 43 0.37 4.57 10.46
CA GLY A 43 -0.81 3.81 10.04
C GLY A 43 -1.11 4.05 8.55
N VAL A 44 -1.61 3.04 7.86
CA VAL A 44 -1.97 3.12 6.43
C VAL A 44 -3.07 2.13 6.10
N PHE A 45 -3.98 2.52 5.20
CA PHE A 45 -4.96 1.64 4.57
C PHE A 45 -4.77 1.70 3.06
N VAL A 46 -4.91 0.56 2.40
CA VAL A 46 -4.94 0.47 0.95
C VAL A 46 -6.32 -0.03 0.54
N THR A 47 -7.00 0.78 -0.28
CA THR A 47 -8.28 0.45 -0.88
C THR A 47 -8.09 0.26 -2.38
N ILE A 48 -8.59 -0.84 -2.91
CA ILE A 48 -8.65 -1.15 -4.33
C ILE A 48 -10.09 -1.00 -4.77
N ARG A 49 -10.30 -0.23 -5.85
CA ARG A 49 -11.60 -0.06 -6.48
C ARG A 49 -11.53 -0.52 -7.93
N THR A 50 -12.63 -1.08 -8.44
CA THR A 50 -12.77 -1.35 -9.88
C THR A 50 -12.87 -0.03 -10.64
N TYR A 51 -12.52 -0.07 -11.93
CA TYR A 51 -12.70 1.07 -12.84
C TYR A 51 -13.44 0.57 -14.09
N PRO A 52 -14.45 1.31 -14.61
CA PRO A 52 -14.89 2.64 -14.16
C PRO A 52 -15.95 2.63 -13.04
N THR A 53 -16.43 1.47 -12.58
CA THR A 53 -17.58 1.40 -11.64
C THR A 53 -17.27 1.87 -10.21
N GLU A 54 -15.99 2.02 -9.85
CA GLU A 54 -15.51 2.45 -8.52
C GLU A 54 -15.96 1.56 -7.34
N GLU A 55 -16.40 0.33 -7.62
CA GLU A 55 -16.85 -0.63 -6.62
C GLU A 55 -15.69 -1.12 -5.77
N LEU A 56 -15.96 -1.39 -4.49
CA LEU A 56 -14.95 -1.81 -3.53
C LEU A 56 -14.45 -3.23 -3.86
N ARG A 57 -13.22 -3.34 -4.37
CA ARG A 57 -12.58 -4.61 -4.70
C ARG A 57 -11.72 -5.19 -3.57
N GLY A 58 -11.23 -4.33 -2.68
CA GLY A 58 -10.36 -4.72 -1.56
C GLY A 58 -10.09 -3.57 -0.59
N CYS A 59 -10.06 -3.80 0.72
CA CYS A 59 -9.60 -2.80 1.70
C CYS A 59 -8.98 -3.45 2.94
N ILE A 60 -7.68 -3.26 3.13
CA ILE A 60 -6.96 -3.72 4.33
C ILE A 60 -5.95 -2.64 4.75
N GLY A 61 -5.67 -2.55 6.05
CA GLY A 61 -4.69 -1.62 6.57
C GLY A 61 -4.28 -1.91 8.01
N PHE A 62 -3.34 -1.11 8.48
CA PHE A 62 -2.83 -1.12 9.84
C PHE A 62 -3.18 0.23 10.49
N PRO A 63 -4.12 0.26 11.46
CA PRO A 63 -4.51 1.52 12.10
C PRO A 63 -3.41 2.07 13.00
N LEU A 64 -2.63 1.18 13.63
CA LEU A 64 -1.53 1.56 14.51
C LEU A 64 -0.19 1.61 13.75
N PRO A 65 0.72 2.54 14.09
CA PRO A 65 2.02 2.68 13.45
C PRO A 65 3.01 1.60 13.95
N ILE A 66 2.72 0.34 13.64
CA ILE A 66 3.53 -0.81 14.07
C ILE A 66 4.67 -1.12 13.09
N LEU A 67 4.56 -0.67 11.84
CA LEU A 67 5.50 -0.89 10.74
C LEU A 67 5.92 0.43 10.08
N PRO A 68 7.11 0.50 9.46
CA PRO A 68 7.48 1.59 8.57
C PRO A 68 6.44 1.77 7.46
N LEU A 69 6.18 3.02 7.06
CA LEU A 69 5.13 3.35 6.10
C LEU A 69 5.25 2.57 4.77
N HIS A 70 6.47 2.42 4.24
CA HIS A 70 6.68 1.65 3.00
C HIS A 70 6.31 0.16 3.17
N GLU A 71 6.78 -0.49 4.25
CA GLU A 71 6.44 -1.89 4.53
C GLU A 71 4.95 -2.08 4.78
N ALA A 72 4.36 -1.19 5.58
CA ALA A 72 2.93 -1.20 5.88
C ALA A 72 2.10 -1.05 4.60
N THR A 73 2.54 -0.20 3.67
CA THR A 73 1.87 0.01 2.37
C THR A 73 1.93 -1.25 1.50
N VAL A 74 3.10 -1.91 1.41
CA VAL A 74 3.25 -3.17 0.65
C VAL A 74 2.36 -4.26 1.24
N LYS A 75 2.43 -4.48 2.56
CA LYS A 75 1.63 -5.51 3.23
C LYS A 75 0.13 -5.23 3.12
N ALA A 76 -0.30 -4.00 3.34
CA ALA A 76 -1.70 -3.60 3.21
C ALA A 76 -2.20 -3.78 1.78
N ALA A 77 -1.40 -3.43 0.76
CA ALA A 77 -1.77 -3.59 -0.63
C ALA A 77 -1.96 -5.06 -1.03
N LEU A 78 -1.03 -5.94 -0.64
CA LEU A 78 -1.14 -7.38 -0.90
C LEU A 78 -2.36 -7.98 -0.19
N SER A 79 -2.57 -7.63 1.09
CA SER A 79 -3.73 -8.13 1.82
C SER A 79 -5.05 -7.58 1.27
N ALA A 80 -5.10 -6.32 0.83
CA ALA A 80 -6.29 -5.78 0.17
C ALA A 80 -6.60 -6.50 -1.15
N ALA A 81 -5.58 -6.93 -1.90
CA ALA A 81 -5.75 -7.65 -3.15
C ALA A 81 -6.11 -9.14 -2.98
N LEU A 82 -5.60 -9.79 -1.93
CA LEU A 82 -5.58 -11.25 -1.80
C LEU A 82 -6.36 -11.80 -0.59
N ASN A 83 -6.49 -11.00 0.47
CA ASN A 83 -6.91 -11.46 1.80
C ASN A 83 -8.08 -10.66 2.40
N ASP A 84 -8.79 -9.87 1.59
CA ASP A 84 -10.03 -9.22 2.02
C ASP A 84 -11.15 -10.28 2.09
N PRO A 85 -11.77 -10.54 3.27
CA PRO A 85 -12.62 -11.70 3.50
C PRO A 85 -14.08 -11.54 3.04
N ARG A 86 -14.43 -10.41 2.44
CA ARG A 86 -15.81 -10.11 2.01
C ARG A 86 -16.33 -11.05 0.93
#